data_AF-A0A3S2X1N6-F1
#
_entry.id   AF-A0A3S2X1N6-F1
#
_cell.length_a   1.000
_cell.length_b   1.000
_cell.length_c   1.000
_cell.angle_alpha   90.00
_cell.angle_beta   90.00
_cell.angle_gamma   90.00
#
_symmetry.space_group_name_H-M   'P 1'
#
loop_
_entity.id
_entity.type
_entity.pdbx_description
1 polymer ?
#
loop_
_entity_poly.entity_id
_entity_poly.type
_entity_poly.pdbx_seq_one_letter_code
_entity_poly.pdbx_strand_id
1 'polypeptide(L)'
;MGTLTGSTDGPAVNEDGDLATPFLRCLIRLIRAQDAHGAWEGKSDADLLADFILTKEQRRKIPIIGDPDPDVLWRLQNFYSCVGLVIEECTGLLASPIMTIGHEGFGRLLFTTGRLVVLS
;
A
#
# COMPACT_ATOMS: atom_id res chain seq x y z
N MET A 1 -3.49 39.91 21.95
CA MET A 1 -4.16 38.69 22.44
C MET A 1 -4.32 37.76 21.25
N GLY A 2 -3.33 36.90 20.98
CA GLY A 2 -3.33 36.03 19.82
C GLY A 2 -3.98 34.69 20.15
N THR A 3 -4.92 34.25 19.32
CA THR A 3 -5.42 32.87 19.32
C THR A 3 -4.93 32.20 18.06
N LEU A 4 -3.95 31.31 18.23
CA LEU A 4 -3.49 30.32 17.27
C LEU A 4 -4.55 29.24 17.18
N THR A 5 -5.26 29.12 16.06
CA THR A 5 -5.99 27.90 15.72
C THR A 5 -5.12 27.08 14.78
N GLY A 6 -4.70 25.92 15.27
CA GLY A 6 -3.78 25.02 14.61
C GLY A 6 -4.26 24.62 13.20
N SER A 7 -3.34 24.74 12.26
CA SER A 7 -3.45 24.14 10.93
C SER A 7 -3.56 22.62 11.10
N THR A 8 -4.70 22.07 10.72
CA THR A 8 -4.91 20.66 10.45
C THR A 8 -4.39 20.36 9.04
N ASP A 9 -3.07 20.28 8.86
CA ASP A 9 -2.45 19.77 7.63
C ASP A 9 -2.37 18.23 7.71
N GLY A 10 -3.53 17.58 7.67
CA GLY A 10 -3.64 16.23 7.15
C GLY A 10 -3.79 16.33 5.62
N PRO A 11 -3.27 15.37 4.82
CA PRO A 11 -3.49 15.43 3.39
C PRO A 11 -4.99 15.27 3.15
N ALA A 12 -5.64 16.31 2.64
CA ALA A 12 -6.99 16.24 2.12
C ALA A 12 -6.95 15.31 0.90
N VAL A 13 -7.34 14.06 1.11
CA VAL A 13 -7.64 13.13 0.02
C VAL A 13 -8.89 13.70 -0.66
N ASN A 14 -8.80 14.13 -1.91
CA ASN A 14 -9.97 14.59 -2.65
C ASN A 14 -10.85 13.36 -2.91
N GLU A 15 -12.01 13.31 -2.25
CA GLU A 15 -12.73 12.07 -1.91
C GLU A 15 -13.30 11.29 -3.11
N ASP A 16 -13.36 11.87 -4.32
CA ASP A 16 -13.94 11.19 -5.49
C ASP A 16 -13.04 11.18 -6.74
N GLY A 17 -12.13 12.15 -6.88
CA GLY A 17 -11.30 12.33 -8.08
C GLY A 17 -9.96 11.59 -8.05
N ASP A 18 -9.33 11.52 -6.86
CA ASP A 18 -7.99 10.94 -6.70
C ASP A 18 -8.02 9.41 -6.57
N LEU A 19 -9.14 8.81 -6.12
CA LEU A 19 -9.29 7.35 -6.03
C LEU A 19 -9.49 6.64 -7.39
N ALA A 20 -9.61 7.41 -8.48
CA ALA A 20 -9.97 6.87 -9.80
C ALA A 20 -8.80 6.23 -10.58
N THR A 21 -7.58 6.24 -10.05
CA THR A 21 -6.43 5.64 -10.77
C THR A 21 -6.60 4.11 -10.91
N PRO A 22 -6.16 3.50 -12.03
CA PRO A 22 -6.21 2.05 -12.21
C PRO A 22 -5.55 1.29 -11.06
N PHE A 23 -4.44 1.83 -10.55
CA PHE A 23 -3.72 1.26 -9.41
C PHE A 23 -4.55 1.26 -8.12
N LEU A 24 -5.13 2.40 -7.73
CA LEU A 24 -5.91 2.47 -6.48
C LEU A 24 -7.15 1.58 -6.52
N ARG A 25 -7.85 1.53 -7.67
CA ARG A 25 -8.98 0.61 -7.85
C ARG A 25 -8.56 -0.85 -7.72
N CYS A 26 -7.40 -1.22 -8.27
CA CYS A 26 -6.83 -2.55 -8.12
C CYS A 26 -6.48 -2.87 -6.66
N LEU A 27 -5.88 -1.92 -5.94
CA LEU A 27 -5.50 -2.09 -4.54
C LEU A 27 -6.73 -2.28 -3.64
N ILE A 28 -7.76 -1.45 -3.79
CA ILE A 28 -9.03 -1.58 -3.05
C ILE A 28 -9.67 -2.95 -3.31
N ARG A 29 -9.71 -3.37 -4.59
CA ARG A 29 -10.26 -4.68 -4.97
C ARG A 29 -9.51 -5.83 -4.31
N LEU A 30 -8.18 -5.76 -4.24
CA LEU A 30 -7.36 -6.79 -3.57
C LEU A 30 -7.60 -6.83 -2.06
N ILE A 31 -7.69 -5.65 -1.42
CA ILE A 31 -7.96 -5.55 0.03
C ILE A 31 -9.34 -6.15 0.33
N ARG A 32 -10.38 -5.72 -0.40
CA ARG A 32 -11.74 -6.23 -0.21
C ARG A 32 -11.86 -7.73 -0.50
N ALA A 33 -11.10 -8.26 -1.46
CA ALA A 33 -11.08 -9.69 -1.76
C ALA A 33 -10.49 -10.56 -0.62
N GLN A 34 -9.67 -9.97 0.26
CA GLN A 34 -9.10 -10.66 1.42
C GLN A 34 -9.98 -10.58 2.67
N ASP A 35 -11.04 -9.77 2.64
CA ASP A 35 -11.99 -9.64 3.75
C ASP A 35 -12.99 -10.80 3.79
N ALA A 36 -12.48 -12.02 4.04
CA ALA A 36 -13.28 -13.25 4.02
C ALA A 36 -14.41 -13.28 5.06
N HIS A 37 -14.30 -12.47 6.13
CA HIS A 37 -15.25 -12.43 7.24
C HIS A 37 -16.10 -11.14 7.28
N GLY A 38 -15.95 -10.25 6.29
CA GLY A 38 -16.73 -9.01 6.20
C GLY A 38 -16.43 -7.99 7.30
N ALA A 39 -15.22 -8.01 7.87
CA ALA A 39 -14.80 -7.08 8.92
C ALA A 39 -14.75 -5.62 8.42
N TRP A 40 -14.70 -5.42 7.10
CA TRP A 40 -14.52 -4.12 6.45
C TRP A 40 -15.68 -3.73 5.52
N GLU A 41 -16.81 -4.44 5.55
CA GLU A 41 -17.99 -4.10 4.73
C GLU A 41 -18.50 -2.67 5.00
N GLY A 42 -18.42 -2.20 6.24
CA GLY A 42 -18.84 -0.84 6.63
C GLY A 42 -17.79 0.25 6.44
N LYS A 43 -16.57 -0.08 6.01
CA LYS A 43 -15.49 0.90 5.81
C LYS A 43 -15.53 1.49 4.41
N SER A 44 -15.33 2.80 4.30
CA SER A 44 -15.19 3.46 3.01
C SER A 44 -13.85 3.07 2.35
N ASP A 45 -13.74 3.25 1.04
CA ASP A 45 -12.47 3.00 0.32
C ASP A 45 -11.36 3.94 0.82
N ALA A 46 -11.70 5.17 1.20
CA ALA A 46 -10.77 6.10 1.81
C ALA A 46 -10.25 5.60 3.17
N ASP A 47 -11.12 5.03 4.00
CA ASP A 47 -10.72 4.45 5.30
C ASP A 47 -9.77 3.25 5.12
N LEU A 48 -9.98 2.44 4.09
CA LEU A 48 -9.09 1.31 3.77
C LEU A 48 -7.72 1.77 3.28
N LEU A 49 -7.70 2.84 2.49
CA LEU A 49 -6.45 3.41 1.96
C LEU A 49 -5.72 4.28 2.97
N ALA A 50 -6.39 4.80 4.00
CA ALA A 50 -5.78 5.62 5.03
C ALA A 50 -4.61 4.91 5.72
N ASP A 51 -4.70 3.59 5.89
CA ASP A 51 -3.63 2.78 6.48
C ASP A 51 -2.35 2.75 5.61
N PHE A 52 -2.39 3.15 4.34
CA PHE A 52 -1.21 3.25 3.48
C PHE A 52 -0.53 4.62 3.54
N ILE A 53 -1.16 5.61 4.17
CA ILE A 53 -0.71 7.00 4.18
C ILE A 53 -0.22 7.36 5.57
N LEU A 54 1.08 7.69 5.67
CA LEU A 54 1.70 8.13 6.91
C LEU A 54 2.24 9.54 6.77
N THR A 55 2.00 10.36 7.78
CA THR A 55 2.68 11.65 7.91
C THR A 55 4.18 11.44 8.15
N LYS A 56 4.99 12.46 7.85
CA LYS A 56 6.44 12.43 8.10
C LYS A 56 6.75 12.18 9.58
N GLU A 57 5.94 12.71 10.49
CA GLU A 57 6.11 12.53 11.93
C GLU A 57 5.79 11.11 12.38
N GLN A 58 4.67 10.54 11.91
CA GLN A 58 4.32 9.14 12.20
C GLN A 58 5.42 8.19 11.68
N ARG A 59 5.91 8.40 10.45
CA ARG A 59 6.97 7.58 9.86
C ARG A 59 8.27 7.61 10.67
N ARG A 60 8.63 8.75 11.27
CA ARG A 60 9.84 8.88 12.12
C ARG A 60 9.73 8.17 13.46
N LYS A 61 8.50 7.93 13.95
CA LYS A 61 8.25 7.22 15.21
C LYS A 61 8.31 5.70 15.06
N ILE A 62 8.31 5.19 13.82
CA ILE A 62 8.39 3.74 13.56
C ILE A 62 9.80 3.27 13.95
N PRO A 63 9.94 2.35 14.91
CA PRO A 63 11.23 1.80 15.29
C PRO A 63 11.79 0.95 14.13
N ILE A 64 13.08 1.10 13.85
CA ILE A 64 13.81 0.33 12.82
C ILE A 64 14.44 -0.94 13.42
N ILE A 65 14.36 -1.11 14.75
CA ILE A 65 14.99 -2.21 15.46
C ILE A 65 13.97 -3.33 15.69
N GLY A 66 14.25 -4.49 15.11
CA GLY A 66 13.43 -5.70 15.24
C GLY A 66 12.58 -6.01 14.01
N ASP A 67 11.83 -7.10 14.09
CA ASP A 67 11.00 -7.57 12.98
C ASP A 67 9.97 -6.52 12.57
N PRO A 68 9.78 -6.28 11.25
CA PRO A 68 8.75 -5.37 10.79
C PRO A 68 7.36 -5.88 11.18
N ASP A 69 6.49 -4.94 11.54
CA ASP A 69 5.10 -5.20 11.88
C ASP A 69 4.41 -6.05 10.79
N PRO A 70 3.76 -7.18 11.14
CA PRO A 70 3.03 -8.03 10.20
C PRO A 70 2.01 -7.26 9.34
N ASP A 71 1.36 -6.24 9.91
CA ASP A 71 0.37 -5.43 9.18
C ASP A 71 1.05 -4.52 8.15
N VAL A 72 2.29 -4.08 8.42
CA VAL A 72 3.11 -3.35 7.44
C VAL A 72 3.54 -4.30 6.32
N LEU A 73 4.00 -5.50 6.65
CA LEU A 73 4.37 -6.52 5.66
C LEU A 73 3.18 -6.89 4.77
N TRP A 74 2.00 -7.06 5.35
CA TRP A 74 0.78 -7.36 4.61
C TRP A 74 0.38 -6.23 3.67
N ARG A 75 0.43 -4.96 4.12
CA ARG A 75 0.21 -3.80 3.25
C ARG A 75 1.22 -3.74 2.11
N LEU A 76 2.49 -4.02 2.40
CA LEU A 76 3.57 -4.02 1.41
C LEU A 76 3.38 -5.11 0.34
N GLN A 77 2.99 -6.32 0.76
CA GLN A 77 2.65 -7.42 -0.15
C GLN A 77 1.47 -7.07 -1.04
N ASN A 78 0.41 -6.47 -0.48
CA ASN A 78 -0.76 -6.02 -1.26
C ASN A 78 -0.41 -4.94 -2.28
N PHE A 79 0.38 -3.96 -1.87
CA PHE A 79 0.84 -2.88 -2.74
C PHE A 79 1.54 -3.45 -3.99
N TYR A 80 2.51 -4.34 -3.79
CA TYR A 80 3.25 -4.93 -4.90
C TYR A 80 2.44 -5.99 -5.67
N SER A 81 1.54 -6.72 -5.03
CA SER A 81 0.61 -7.58 -5.75
C SER A 81 -0.22 -6.78 -6.76
N CYS A 82 -0.67 -5.58 -6.37
CA CYS A 82 -1.36 -4.70 -7.30
C CYS A 82 -0.44 -4.19 -8.44
N VAL A 83 0.82 -3.85 -8.14
CA VAL A 83 1.79 -3.48 -9.18
C VAL A 83 1.92 -4.60 -10.23
N GLY A 84 2.03 -5.86 -9.80
CA GLY A 84 2.09 -7.01 -10.70
C GLY A 84 0.87 -7.14 -11.61
N LEU A 85 -0.33 -7.01 -11.03
CA LEU A 85 -1.59 -7.06 -11.79
C LEU A 85 -1.71 -5.93 -12.80
N VAL A 86 -1.28 -4.71 -12.45
CA VAL A 86 -1.32 -3.56 -13.38
C VAL A 86 -0.32 -3.74 -14.51
N ILE A 87 0.88 -4.29 -14.24
CA ILE A 87 1.84 -4.64 -15.29
C ILE A 87 1.23 -5.68 -16.24
N GLU A 88 0.59 -6.71 -15.70
CA GLU A 88 -0.08 -7.74 -16.49
C GLU A 88 -1.23 -7.17 -17.33
N GLU A 89 -2.06 -6.29 -16.76
CA GLU A 89 -3.15 -5.62 -17.49
C GLU A 89 -2.63 -4.77 -18.66
N CYS A 90 -1.50 -4.10 -18.48
CA CYS A 90 -0.92 -3.24 -19.51
C CYS A 90 -0.12 -3.99 -20.58
N THR A 91 0.44 -5.16 -20.26
CA THR A 91 1.38 -5.88 -21.14
C THR A 91 0.86 -7.22 -21.66
N GLY A 92 -0.18 -7.78 -21.02
CA GLY A 92 -0.63 -9.16 -21.23
C GLY A 92 0.35 -10.22 -20.72
N LEU A 93 1.39 -9.82 -20.00
CA LEU A 93 2.42 -10.71 -19.47
C LEU A 93 2.33 -10.76 -17.94
N LEU A 94 2.22 -11.97 -17.39
CA LEU A 94 2.20 -12.18 -15.95
C LEU A 94 3.50 -11.64 -15.32
N ALA A 95 3.36 -10.74 -14.35
CA ALA A 95 4.45 -10.20 -13.56
C ALA A 95 4.40 -10.78 -12.14
N SER A 96 5.28 -11.75 -11.86
CA SER A 96 5.32 -12.45 -10.58
C SER A 96 6.27 -11.77 -9.59
N PRO A 97 5.80 -11.34 -8.41
CA PRO A 97 6.65 -10.76 -7.38
C PRO A 97 7.42 -11.84 -6.61
N ILE A 98 8.67 -11.57 -6.28
CA ILE A 98 9.51 -12.34 -5.35
C ILE A 98 10.00 -11.36 -4.29
N MET A 99 9.56 -11.56 -3.06
CA MET A 99 9.84 -10.65 -1.95
C MET A 99 10.53 -11.41 -0.82
N THR A 100 11.62 -10.85 -0.30
CA THR A 100 12.32 -11.37 0.89
C THR A 100 12.67 -10.18 1.77
N ILE A 101 12.10 -10.15 2.98
CA ILE A 101 12.39 -9.13 3.99
C ILE A 101 13.02 -9.83 5.20
N GLY A 102 14.15 -9.32 5.65
CA GLY A 102 14.84 -9.77 6.86
C GLY A 102 14.29 -9.11 8.13
N HIS A 103 14.81 -9.57 9.26
CA HIS A 103 14.36 -9.18 10.60
C HIS A 103 14.69 -7.73 11.01
N GLU A 104 15.34 -6.95 10.15
CA GLU A 104 15.60 -5.51 10.34
C GLU A 104 14.77 -4.67 9.36
N GLY A 105 13.85 -5.28 8.62
CA GLY A 105 13.07 -4.61 7.58
C GLY A 105 13.82 -4.39 6.25
N PHE A 106 15.10 -4.75 6.19
CA PHE A 106 15.86 -4.76 4.94
C PHE A 106 15.54 -5.99 4.11
N GLY A 107 15.43 -5.81 2.80
CA GLY A 107 15.09 -6.91 1.92
C GLY A 107 15.24 -6.58 0.45
N ARG A 108 14.74 -7.49 -0.37
CA ARG A 108 14.71 -7.34 -1.82
C ARG A 108 13.34 -7.72 -2.35
N LEU A 109 12.89 -6.97 -3.34
CA LEU A 109 11.71 -7.27 -4.13
C LEU A 109 12.12 -7.30 -5.59
N LEU A 110 11.74 -8.36 -6.29
CA LEU A 110 11.90 -8.44 -7.73
C LEU A 110 10.56 -8.77 -8.38
N PHE A 111 10.37 -8.33 -9.61
CA PHE A 111 9.34 -8.85 -10.49
C PHE A 111 9.97 -9.57 -11.66
N THR A 112 9.42 -10.71 -12.00
CA THR A 112 9.80 -11.45 -13.20
C THR A 112 8.62 -11.67 -14.12
N THR A 113 8.89 -11.64 -15.42
CA THR A 113 7.98 -12.19 -16.43
C THR A 113 8.75 -13.19 -17.28
N GLY A 114 8.43 -14.48 -17.14
CA GLY A 114 9.26 -15.56 -17.67
C GLY A 114 10.70 -15.51 -17.14
N ARG A 115 11.64 -15.09 -18.00
CA ARG A 115 13.08 -14.97 -17.67
C ARG A 115 13.58 -13.53 -17.59
N LEU A 116 12.70 -12.54 -17.75
CA LEU A 116 13.03 -11.12 -17.67
C LEU A 116 12.76 -10.61 -16.26
N VAL A 117 13.72 -9.89 -15.69
CA VAL A 117 13.51 -9.10 -14.47
C VAL A 117 13.00 -7.72 -14.89
N VAL A 118 11.76 -7.38 -14.50
CA VAL A 118 11.10 -6.11 -14.87
C VAL A 118 11.21 -5.05 -13.78
N LEU A 119 11.52 -5.45 -12.54
CA LEU A 119 11.80 -4.59 -11.39
C LEU A 119 12.76 -5.31 -10.42
N SER A 120 13.72 -4.60 -9.81
CA SER A 120 14.69 -5.18 -8.84
C SER A 120 15.13 -4.18 -7.77
#